data_AF-A0A7V3S263-F1
#
_entry.id   AF-A0A7V3S263-F1
#
_cell.length_a   1.000
_cell.length_b   1.000
_cell.length_c   1.000
_cell.angle_alpha   90.00
_cell.angle_beta   90.00
_cell.angle_gamma   90.00
#
_symmetry.space_group_name_H-M   'P 1'
#
loop_
_entity.id
_entity.type
_entity.pdbx_description
1 polymer ?
#
loop_
_entity_poly.entity_id
_entity_poly.type
_entity_poly.pdbx_seq_one_letter_code
_entity_poly.pdbx_strand_id
1 'polypeptide(L)' 'MSSEQSFLSRKAVFAFLAPALLLIAVFLVFPAFWVLYLGLTDQALTGVKAVMPSFVGLGNFSRAFSDRFFYNAL' A
#
# COMPACT_ATOMS: atom_id res chain seq x y z
N MET A 1 -42.07 -23.68 11.38
CA MET A 1 -40.90 -23.62 10.48
C MET A 1 -41.02 -22.32 9.71
N SER A 2 -40.09 -21.39 9.67
CA SER A 2 -38.71 -21.29 10.16
C SER A 2 -38.28 -19.89 9.73
N SER A 3 -38.12 -18.97 10.67
CA SER A 3 -37.59 -17.65 10.37
C SER A 3 -36.73 -17.18 11.53
N GLU A 4 -35.63 -17.89 11.77
CA GLU A 4 -34.49 -17.34 12.50
C GLU A 4 -33.81 -16.31 11.60
N GLN A 5 -34.30 -15.08 11.64
CA GLN A 5 -33.58 -13.96 11.06
C GLN A 5 -32.42 -13.65 12.01
N SER A 6 -31.18 -13.87 11.57
CA SER A 6 -30.01 -13.54 12.38
C SER A 6 -29.87 -12.02 12.50
N PHE A 7 -30.30 -11.48 13.64
CA PHE A 7 -30.30 -10.05 13.96
C PHE A 7 -28.89 -9.53 14.34
N LEU A 8 -27.86 -9.82 13.55
CA LEU A 8 -26.55 -9.20 13.77
C LEU A 8 -26.58 -7.76 13.25
N SER A 9 -26.67 -6.80 14.17
CA SER A 9 -26.52 -5.38 13.87
C SER A 9 -25.21 -5.15 13.09
N ARG A 10 -25.27 -4.33 12.04
CA ARG A 10 -24.10 -3.98 11.19
C ARG A 10 -22.88 -3.55 12.01
N LYS A 11 -23.11 -2.90 13.16
CA LYS A 11 -22.06 -2.52 14.11
C LYS A 11 -21.37 -3.74 14.76
N ALA A 12 -22.14 -4.76 15.14
CA ALA A 12 -21.61 -5.99 15.72
C ALA A 12 -20.77 -6.77 14.69
N VAL A 13 -21.20 -6.79 13.42
CA VAL A 13 -20.43 -7.40 12.33
C VAL A 13 -19.08 -6.69 12.15
N PHE A 14 -19.08 -5.35 12.07
CA PHE A 14 -17.81 -4.60 11.96
C PHE A 14 -16.93 -4.74 13.20
N ALA A 15 -17.49 -4.79 14.40
CA ALA A 15 -16.72 -5.02 15.62
C ALA A 15 -16.05 -6.41 15.62
N PHE A 16 -16.75 -7.44 15.13
CA PHE A 16 -16.20 -8.78 14.97
C PHE A 16 -15.10 -8.85 13.89
N LEU A 17 -15.29 -8.14 12.77
CA LEU A 17 -14.31 -8.10 11.68
C LEU A 17 -13.13 -7.16 11.94
N ALA A 18 -13.27 -6.20 12.86
CA ALA A 18 -12.26 -5.19 13.16
C ALA A 18 -10.83 -5.73 13.33
N PRO A 19 -10.56 -6.80 14.11
CA PRO A 19 -9.20 -7.32 14.26
C PRO A 19 -8.60 -7.81 12.93
N ALA A 20 -9.39 -8.49 12.09
CA ALA A 20 -8.92 -8.93 10.77
C ALA A 20 -8.69 -7.73 9.82
N LEU A 21 -9.62 -6.77 9.82
CA LEU A 21 -9.49 -5.55 9.01
C LEU A 21 -8.29 -4.70 9.44
N LEU A 22 -8.00 -4.65 10.75
CA LEU A 22 -6.82 -3.96 11.28
C LEU A 22 -5.53 -4.63 10.79
N LEU A 23 -5.45 -5.96 10.83
CA LEU A 23 -4.29 -6.68 10.30
C LEU A 23 -4.12 -6.43 8.79
N ILE A 24 -5.21 -6.48 8.01
CA ILE A 24 -5.18 -6.16 6.59
C ILE A 24 -4.70 -4.71 6.37
N ALA A 25 -5.22 -3.76 7.15
CA ALA A 25 -4.85 -2.36 7.03
C ALA A 25 -3.35 -2.14 7.31
N VAL A 26 -2.82 -2.73 8.38
CA VAL A 26 -1.44 -2.54 8.82
C VAL A 26 -0.43 -3.24 7.90
N PHE A 27 -0.73 -4.47 7.45
CA PHE A 27 0.24 -5.28 6.72
C PHE A 27 0.08 -5.26 5.20
N LEU A 28 -1.09 -4.91 4.68
CA LEU A 28 -1.33 -4.89 3.24
C LEU A 28 -1.57 -3.47 2.74
N VAL A 29 -2.56 -2.78 3.32
CA VAL A 29 -2.99 -1.47 2.81
C VAL A 29 -1.92 -0.42 3.04
N PHE A 30 -1.41 -0.30 4.28
CA PHE A 30 -0.38 0.67 4.61
C PHE A 30 0.91 0.46 3.79
N PRO A 31 1.50 -0.75 3.69
CA PRO A 31 2.71 -0.94 2.89
C PRO A 31 2.48 -0.72 1.39
N ALA A 32 1.31 -1.08 0.86
CA ALA A 32 0.99 -0.82 -0.54
C ALA A 32 1.01 0.68 -0.85
N PHE A 33 0.33 1.50 -0.05
CA PHE A 33 0.35 2.96 -0.21
C PHE A 33 1.73 3.55 0.05
N TRP A 34 2.47 3.01 1.01
CA TRP A 34 3.83 3.45 1.30
C TRP A 34 4.76 3.25 0.10
N VAL A 35 4.74 2.08 -0.54
CA VAL A 35 5.54 1.80 -1.74
C VAL A 35 5.14 2.71 -2.90
N LEU A 36 3.85 3.00 -3.08
CA LEU A 36 3.41 3.97 -4.09
C LEU A 36 3.97 5.37 -3.80
N TYR A 37 3.92 5.84 -2.56
CA TYR A 37 4.52 7.11 -2.15
C TYR A 37 6.04 7.13 -2.40
N LEU A 38 6.75 6.07 -2.01
CA LEU A 38 8.19 5.93 -2.27
C LEU A 38 8.50 5.97 -3.77
N GLY A 39 7.70 5.29 -4.60
CA GLY A 39 7.84 5.33 -6.06
C GLY A 39 7.71 6.72 -6.67
N LEU A 40 7.05 7.65 -5.98
CA LEU A 40 6.89 9.05 -6.39
C LEU A 40 7.96 10.01 -5.81
N THR A 41 8.87 9.51 -4.99
CA THR A 41 9.98 10.28 -4.39
C THR A 41 11.33 9.73 -4.84
N ASP A 42 12.41 10.46 -4.62
CA ASP A 42 13.77 9.97 -4.87
C ASP A 42 14.45 9.42 -3.61
N GLN A 43 13.66 8.85 -2.70
CA GLN A 43 14.12 8.33 -1.43
C GLN A 43 15.18 7.22 -1.62
N ALA A 44 16.32 7.41 -0.98
CA ALA A 44 17.45 6.46 -0.99
C ALA A 44 17.67 5.86 0.40
N LEU A 45 18.44 4.76 0.48
CA LEU A 45 18.80 4.14 1.76
C LEU A 45 19.91 4.89 2.51
N THR A 46 20.72 5.68 1.79
CA THR A 46 21.85 6.43 2.35
C THR A 46 22.01 7.80 1.68
N GLY A 47 22.83 8.66 2.28
CA GLY A 47 23.14 10.00 1.75
C GLY A 47 22.03 11.03 1.99
N VAL A 48 22.14 12.19 1.35
CA VAL A 48 21.24 13.35 1.57
C VAL A 48 19.78 12.98 1.28
N LYS A 49 19.52 12.16 0.26
CA LYS A 49 18.18 11.71 -0.13
C LYS A 49 17.55 10.70 0.83
N ALA A 50 18.33 10.11 1.74
CA ALA A 50 17.78 9.29 2.83
C ALA A 50 17.18 10.14 3.95
N VAL A 51 17.71 11.36 4.15
CA VAL A 51 17.25 12.30 5.20
C VAL A 51 16.19 13.26 4.65
N MET A 52 16.40 13.76 3.43
CA MET A 52 15.54 14.76 2.78
C MET A 52 15.18 14.32 1.36
N PRO A 53 14.30 13.30 1.21
CA PRO A 53 13.81 12.90 -0.09
C PRO A 53 12.97 14.02 -0.73
N SER A 54 13.08 14.13 -2.05
CA SER A 54 12.31 15.06 -2.87
C SER A 54 11.19 14.33 -3.62
N PHE A 55 10.07 15.00 -3.83
CA PHE A 55 8.99 14.47 -4.67
C PHE A 55 9.35 14.63 -6.14
N VAL A 56 9.40 13.52 -6.88
CA VAL A 56 9.78 13.47 -8.31
C VAL A 56 8.64 13.00 -9.22
N GLY A 57 7.44 12.78 -8.66
CA GLY A 57 6.26 12.33 -9.40
C GLY A 57 6.54 11.02 -10.16
N LEU A 58 6.19 10.98 -11.45
CA LEU A 58 6.37 9.78 -12.27
C LEU A 58 7.79 9.60 -12.84
N GLY A 59 8.76 10.43 -12.43
CA GLY A 59 10.11 10.41 -12.97
C GLY A 59 10.84 9.06 -12.82
N ASN A 60 10.60 8.34 -11.72
CA ASN A 60 11.17 7.00 -11.51
C ASN A 60 10.62 5.98 -12.51
N PHE A 61 9.31 6.00 -12.76
CA PHE A 61 8.64 5.11 -13.70
C PHE A 61 9.07 5.39 -15.14
N SER A 62 9.14 6.67 -15.53
CA SER A 62 9.65 7.07 -16.85
C SER A 62 11.07 6.54 -17.10
N ARG A 63 11.95 6.65 -16.09
CA ARG A 63 13.31 6.09 -16.16
C ARG A 63 13.30 4.57 -16.29
N ALA A 64 12.54 3.86 -15.46
CA ALA A 64 12.46 2.41 -15.49
C ALA A 64 11.93 1.88 -16.85
N PHE A 65 10.86 2.48 -17.37
CA PHE A 65 10.29 2.09 -18.67
C PHE A 65 11.13 2.52 -19.87
N SER A 66 12.12 3.40 -19.68
CA SER A 66 13.09 3.73 -20.73
C SER A 66 14.37 2.90 -20.61
N ASP A 67 14.53 2.11 -19.54
CA ASP A 67 15.73 1.32 -19.26
C ASP A 67 15.63 -0.08 -19.91
N ARG A 68 16.56 -0.38 -20.81
CA ARG A 68 16.65 -1.70 -21.46
C ARG A 68 16.90 -2.83 -20.45
N PHE A 69 17.63 -2.56 -19.37
CA PHE A 69 17.90 -3.57 -18.34
C PHE A 69 16.63 -3.96 -17.57
N PHE A 70 15.68 -3.03 -17.42
CA PHE A 70 14.39 -3.31 -16.79
C PHE A 70 13.62 -4.40 -17.55
N TYR A 71 13.59 -4.31 -18.88
CA TYR A 71 12.91 -5.31 -19.72
C TYR A 71 13.66 -6.64 -19.84
N ASN A 72 14.98 -6.63 -19.73
CA ASN A 72 15.76 -7.87 -19.74
C ASN A 72 15.57 -8.71 -18.46
N ALA A 73 15.01 -8.12 -17.40
CA ALA A 73 14.80 -8.75 -16.09
C ALA A 73 13.36 -9.23 -15.86
N LEU A 74 12.46 -9.04 -16.83
CA LEU A 74 11.05 -9.46 -16.79
C LEU A 74 10.85 -10.80 -17.50
#